data_AF-A0AAN5BXL5-F1
#
_entry.id   AF-A0AAN5BXL5-F1
#
_cell.length_a   1.000
_cell.length_b   1.000
_cell.length_c   1.000
_cell.angle_alpha   90.00
_cell.angle_beta   90.00
_cell.angle_gamma   90.00
#
_symmetry.space_group_name_H-M   'P 1'
#
loop_
_entity.id
_entity.type
_entity.pdbx_description
1 polymer ?
#
loop_
_entity_poly.entity_id
_entity_poly.type
_entity_poly.pdbx_seq_one_letter_code
_entity_poly.pdbx_strand_id
1 'polypeptide(L)'
;MDLCLRPVVHRDFQRKFLFSIPNLIHHTDIPPQVLPFFFVMVNLFNGIVRPYKDYPVFWKYWMYYVNPVTWWLRGVISSVFPSVDIECASKEATHFDPPPGSTCQQYAGNFVSNIAGVGYLVNPDATEDCQYCPFANGTEYMHTLNVHDGDKWRCFGIFLAFVIINWALVYFFIYTVRVRGWSFGMGYLFGGVGVMIEGVKKVFSKKSEKEQN
;
A
#
# COMPACT_ATOMS: atom_id res chain seq x y z
N MET A 1 -24.38 -17.56 33.57
CA MET A 1 -25.17 -17.14 32.40
C MET A 1 -24.28 -16.28 31.51
N ASP A 2 -24.19 -16.70 30.25
CA ASP A 2 -23.77 -15.93 29.06
C ASP A 2 -22.30 -15.57 28.80
N LEU A 3 -21.46 -16.60 28.63
CA LEU A 3 -20.13 -16.48 27.98
C LEU A 3 -19.86 -17.51 26.87
N CYS A 4 -20.88 -18.19 26.34
CA CYS A 4 -20.71 -19.24 25.30
C CYS A 4 -21.27 -18.90 23.90
N LEU A 5 -21.88 -17.73 23.68
CA LEU A 5 -22.59 -17.41 22.42
C LEU A 5 -21.80 -16.59 21.38
N ARG A 6 -20.57 -16.13 21.68
CA ARG A 6 -19.77 -15.30 20.74
C ARG A 6 -18.87 -16.01 19.71
N PRO A 7 -18.53 -17.32 19.77
CA PRO A 7 -17.69 -17.92 18.71
C PRO A 7 -18.49 -18.53 17.55
N VAL A 8 -19.82 -18.65 17.66
CA VAL A 8 -20.65 -19.24 16.60
C VAL A 8 -20.98 -18.21 15.51
N VAL A 9 -21.31 -16.97 15.87
CA VAL A 9 -21.64 -15.90 14.91
C VAL A 9 -20.46 -15.55 13.99
N HIS A 10 -19.22 -15.54 14.50
CA HIS A 10 -18.05 -15.23 13.68
C HIS A 10 -17.67 -16.36 12.71
N ARG A 11 -17.85 -17.61 13.14
CA ARG A 11 -17.55 -18.81 12.33
C ARG A 11 -18.66 -19.09 11.31
N ASP A 12 -19.91 -18.82 11.64
CA ASP A 12 -21.02 -18.85 10.69
C ASP A 12 -20.98 -17.66 9.73
N PHE A 13 -20.48 -16.48 10.15
CA PHE A 13 -20.20 -15.39 9.23
C PHE A 13 -19.09 -15.79 8.24
N GLN A 14 -17.94 -16.26 8.70
CA GLN A 14 -16.86 -16.74 7.80
C GLN A 14 -17.33 -17.89 6.89
N ARG A 15 -18.05 -18.90 7.41
CA ARG A 15 -18.53 -20.06 6.63
C ARG A 15 -19.65 -19.68 5.66
N LYS A 16 -20.61 -18.84 6.05
CA LYS A 16 -21.68 -18.35 5.15
C LYS A 16 -21.16 -17.31 4.18
N PHE A 17 -20.15 -16.51 4.50
CA PHE A 17 -19.49 -15.62 3.56
C PHE A 17 -18.71 -16.45 2.52
N LEU A 18 -17.91 -17.44 2.93
CA LEU A 18 -17.19 -18.34 2.01
C LEU A 18 -18.11 -19.22 1.14
N PHE A 19 -19.27 -19.67 1.64
CA PHE A 19 -20.23 -20.49 0.88
C PHE A 19 -21.30 -19.69 0.11
N SER A 20 -21.59 -18.45 0.51
CA SER A 20 -22.55 -17.60 -0.20
C SER A 20 -21.88 -16.77 -1.31
N ILE A 21 -20.56 -16.60 -1.27
CA ILE A 21 -19.79 -15.95 -2.34
C ILE A 21 -19.91 -16.74 -3.66
N PRO A 22 -19.76 -18.08 -3.72
CA PRO A 22 -19.92 -18.84 -4.96
C PRO A 22 -21.31 -18.69 -5.62
N ASN A 23 -22.38 -18.69 -4.82
CA ASN A 23 -23.76 -18.60 -5.33
C ASN A 23 -24.20 -17.17 -5.68
N LEU A 24 -23.49 -16.14 -5.23
CA LEU A 24 -23.71 -14.75 -5.66
C LEU A 24 -22.78 -14.35 -6.82
N ILE A 25 -21.62 -15.01 -6.96
CA ILE A 25 -20.66 -14.82 -8.06
C ILE A 25 -21.19 -15.38 -9.39
N HIS A 26 -22.08 -16.36 -9.35
CA HIS A 26 -22.67 -16.92 -10.58
C HIS A 26 -23.51 -15.89 -11.37
N HIS A 27 -23.69 -14.67 -10.84
CA HIS A 27 -24.37 -13.54 -11.47
C HIS A 27 -23.48 -12.32 -11.76
N THR A 28 -22.18 -12.37 -11.48
CA THR A 28 -21.24 -11.27 -11.75
C THR A 28 -20.21 -11.70 -12.79
N ASP A 29 -20.21 -11.07 -13.96
CA ASP A 29 -19.28 -11.28 -15.09
C ASP A 29 -17.81 -10.91 -14.79
N ILE A 30 -17.39 -10.96 -13.52
CA ILE A 30 -16.06 -10.55 -13.08
C ILE A 30 -15.12 -11.76 -13.13
N PRO A 31 -14.04 -11.73 -13.94
CA PRO A 31 -13.13 -12.85 -14.07
C PRO A 31 -12.44 -13.16 -12.73
N PRO A 32 -12.22 -14.43 -12.33
CA PRO A 32 -11.62 -14.76 -11.04
C PRO A 32 -10.19 -14.19 -10.86
N GLN A 33 -9.55 -13.72 -11.94
CA GLN A 33 -8.22 -13.12 -11.92
C GLN A 33 -8.17 -11.65 -11.44
N VAL A 34 -9.28 -10.94 -11.27
CA VAL A 34 -9.22 -9.52 -10.86
C VAL A 34 -8.82 -9.33 -9.40
N LEU A 35 -9.25 -10.26 -8.53
CA LEU A 35 -8.90 -10.25 -7.11
C LEU A 35 -7.39 -10.37 -6.86
N PRO A 36 -6.67 -11.37 -7.44
CA PRO A 36 -5.22 -11.44 -7.27
C PRO A 36 -4.50 -10.24 -7.90
N PHE A 37 -4.99 -9.71 -9.02
CA PHE A 37 -4.43 -8.49 -9.62
C PHE A 37 -4.51 -7.30 -8.65
N PHE A 38 -5.66 -7.07 -8.03
CA PHE A 38 -5.82 -5.98 -7.05
C PHE A 38 -4.92 -6.17 -5.83
N PHE A 39 -4.83 -7.39 -5.30
CA PHE A 39 -3.98 -7.69 -4.15
C PHE A 39 -2.50 -7.43 -4.45
N VAL A 40 -2.01 -7.83 -5.62
CA VAL A 40 -0.63 -7.58 -6.04
C VAL A 40 -0.37 -6.07 -6.18
N MET A 41 -1.29 -5.32 -6.79
CA MET A 41 -1.14 -3.86 -6.91
C MET A 41 -1.05 -3.18 -5.55
N VAL A 42 -1.93 -3.53 -4.61
CA VAL A 42 -1.91 -2.99 -3.24
C VAL A 42 -0.61 -3.35 -2.52
N ASN A 43 -0.03 -4.54 -2.74
CA ASN A 43 1.26 -4.90 -2.13
C ASN A 43 2.45 -4.18 -2.76
N LEU A 44 2.45 -3.95 -4.07
CA LEU A 44 3.54 -3.23 -4.75
C LEU A 44 3.62 -1.75 -4.36
N PHE A 45 2.46 -1.13 -4.12
CA PHE A 45 2.35 0.30 -3.76
C PHE A 45 2.24 0.54 -2.24
N ASN A 46 2.79 -0.35 -1.41
CA ASN A 46 2.76 -0.22 0.06
C ASN A 46 3.88 0.66 0.64
N GLY A 47 4.84 1.10 -0.17
CA GLY A 47 5.98 1.93 0.25
C GLY A 47 7.22 1.19 0.74
N ILE A 48 7.15 -0.13 0.95
CA ILE A 48 8.25 -0.95 1.48
C ILE A 48 8.92 -1.75 0.38
N VAL A 49 8.13 -2.34 -0.52
CA VAL A 49 8.68 -3.05 -1.68
C VAL A 49 9.36 -2.05 -2.63
N ARG A 50 8.78 -0.86 -2.75
CA ARG A 50 9.34 0.25 -3.52
C ARG A 50 9.32 1.49 -2.66
N PRO A 51 10.46 2.15 -2.42
CA PRO A 51 10.52 3.37 -1.64
C PRO A 51 9.63 4.46 -2.22
N TYR A 52 9.06 5.30 -1.34
CA TYR A 52 8.15 6.39 -1.73
C TYR A 52 8.77 7.39 -2.74
N LYS A 53 10.11 7.52 -2.74
CA LYS A 53 10.86 8.37 -3.68
C LYS A 53 10.82 7.89 -5.12
N ASP A 54 10.69 6.58 -5.35
CA ASP A 54 10.82 5.96 -6.68
C ASP A 54 9.46 5.79 -7.38
N TYR A 55 8.38 6.31 -6.80
CA TYR A 55 7.04 6.24 -7.36
C TYR A 55 6.76 7.36 -8.36
N PRO A 56 6.09 7.05 -9.49
CA PRO A 56 5.54 8.08 -10.36
C PRO A 56 4.54 8.99 -9.62
N VAL A 57 4.56 10.28 -9.97
CA VAL A 57 3.87 11.37 -9.25
C VAL A 57 2.39 11.08 -8.98
N PHE A 58 1.67 10.51 -9.96
CA PHE A 58 0.25 10.18 -9.82
C PHE A 58 -0.01 9.16 -8.69
N TRP A 59 0.70 8.04 -8.69
CA TRP A 59 0.52 6.96 -7.72
C TRP A 59 1.04 7.34 -6.33
N LYS A 60 2.06 8.19 -6.28
CA LYS A 60 2.65 8.73 -5.07
C LYS A 60 1.65 9.51 -4.21
N TYR A 61 0.80 10.35 -4.82
CA TYR A 61 -0.15 11.18 -4.07
C TYR A 61 -1.51 10.52 -3.80
N TRP A 62 -1.92 9.56 -4.63
CA TRP A 62 -3.22 8.90 -4.47
C TRP A 62 -3.09 7.51 -3.83
N MET A 63 -2.46 6.58 -4.54
CA MET A 63 -2.47 5.16 -4.15
C MET A 63 -1.75 4.90 -2.83
N TYR A 64 -0.62 5.58 -2.60
CA TYR A 64 0.16 5.41 -1.37
C TYR A 64 -0.67 5.66 -0.09
N TYR A 65 -1.49 6.72 -0.09
CA TYR A 65 -2.28 7.13 1.08
C TYR A 65 -3.64 6.41 1.18
N VAL A 66 -4.21 5.97 0.06
CA VAL A 66 -5.48 5.20 0.04
C VAL A 66 -5.27 3.76 0.50
N ASN A 67 -4.07 3.23 0.33
CA ASN A 67 -3.74 1.85 0.67
C ASN A 67 -3.66 1.63 2.20
N PRO A 68 -4.54 0.81 2.81
CA PRO A 68 -4.50 0.53 4.24
C PRO A 68 -3.24 -0.23 4.68
N VAL A 69 -2.63 -1.01 3.78
CA VAL A 69 -1.41 -1.79 4.03
C VAL A 69 -0.22 -0.86 4.28
N THR A 70 -0.15 0.28 3.59
CA THR A 70 0.88 1.31 3.80
C THR A 70 0.88 1.78 5.26
N TRP A 71 -0.29 2.12 5.79
CA TRP A 71 -0.44 2.62 7.16
C TRP A 71 -0.13 1.56 8.21
N TRP A 72 -0.55 0.32 7.96
CA TRP A 72 -0.24 -0.81 8.83
C TRP A 72 1.26 -1.05 8.91
N LEU A 73 1.93 -1.25 7.77
CA LEU A 73 3.35 -1.57 7.76
C LEU A 73 4.21 -0.41 8.25
N ARG A 74 3.88 0.85 7.90
CA ARG A 74 4.58 2.03 8.42
C ARG A 74 4.46 2.15 9.94
N GLY A 75 3.30 1.82 10.51
CA GLY A 75 3.10 1.74 11.95
C GLY A 75 3.95 0.65 12.62
N VAL A 76 3.99 -0.54 12.02
CA VAL A 76 4.80 -1.67 12.52
C VAL A 76 6.29 -1.34 12.47
N ILE A 77 6.79 -0.87 11.33
CA ILE A 77 8.21 -0.51 11.14
C ILE A 77 8.63 0.56 12.15
N SER A 78 7.84 1.64 12.31
CA SER A 78 8.07 2.71 13.29
C SER A 78 8.09 2.22 14.75
N SER A 79 7.54 1.04 15.03
CA SER A 79 7.53 0.45 16.38
C SER A 79 8.70 -0.50 16.66
N VAL A 80 9.24 -1.16 15.64
CA VAL A 80 10.23 -2.24 15.78
C VAL A 80 11.66 -1.75 15.53
N PHE A 81 11.87 -0.93 14.49
CA PHE A 81 13.20 -0.51 14.04
C PHE A 81 13.91 0.57 14.88
N PRO A 82 13.24 1.44 15.69
CA PRO A 82 13.97 2.46 16.45
C PRO A 82 14.99 1.93 17.45
N SER A 83 14.86 0.68 17.90
CA SER A 83 15.74 0.05 18.91
C SER A 83 16.72 -0.96 18.32
N VAL A 84 16.91 -0.97 17.00
CA VAL A 84 17.77 -1.93 16.30
C VAL A 84 19.03 -1.22 15.82
N ASP A 85 20.18 -1.64 16.35
CA ASP A 85 21.50 -1.25 15.85
C ASP A 85 21.92 -2.25 14.76
N ILE A 86 22.44 -1.74 13.63
CA ILE A 86 22.77 -2.56 12.46
C ILE A 86 24.29 -2.72 12.40
N GLU A 87 24.76 -3.94 12.65
CA GLU A 87 26.14 -4.34 12.39
C GLU A 87 26.20 -5.18 11.11
N CYS A 88 26.74 -4.61 10.03
CA CYS A 88 26.89 -5.34 8.78
C CYS A 88 27.90 -6.50 8.93
N ALA A 89 27.52 -7.70 8.51
CA ALA A 89 28.49 -8.76 8.26
C ALA A 89 29.35 -8.39 7.04
N SER A 90 30.54 -8.98 6.91
CA SER A 90 31.42 -8.70 5.76
C SER A 90 30.71 -8.89 4.42
N LYS A 91 29.91 -9.95 4.29
CA LYS A 91 29.14 -10.25 3.06
C LYS A 91 28.02 -9.26 2.74
N GLU A 92 27.58 -8.47 3.71
CA GLU A 92 26.51 -7.46 3.56
C GLU A 92 27.08 -6.07 3.34
N ALA A 93 28.36 -5.87 3.67
CA ALA A 93 29.08 -4.66 3.36
C ALA A 93 29.35 -4.56 1.85
N THR A 94 29.34 -3.34 1.34
CA THR A 94 29.79 -3.07 -0.02
C THR A 94 31.32 -3.03 -0.01
N HIS A 95 31.93 -3.94 -0.75
CA HIS A 95 33.38 -4.03 -0.92
C HIS A 95 33.83 -3.16 -2.11
N PHE A 96 34.87 -2.36 -1.90
CA PHE A 96 35.51 -1.58 -2.96
C PHE A 96 36.97 -1.32 -2.63
N ASP A 97 37.80 -1.11 -3.66
CA ASP A 97 39.21 -0.76 -3.47
C ASP A 97 39.42 0.75 -3.67
N PRO A 98 40.14 1.43 -2.77
CA PRO A 98 40.47 2.83 -2.92
C PRO A 98 41.62 3.02 -3.92
N PRO A 99 41.79 4.21 -4.50
CA PRO A 99 42.94 4.51 -5.34
C PRO A 99 44.27 4.29 -4.59
N PRO A 100 45.34 3.85 -5.30
CA PRO A 100 46.62 3.54 -4.66
C PRO A 100 47.19 4.75 -3.92
N GLY A 101 47.56 4.56 -2.65
CA GLY A 101 48.10 5.60 -1.78
C GLY A 101 47.07 6.37 -0.94
N SER A 102 45.79 5.99 -0.98
CA SER A 102 44.74 6.54 -0.12
C SER A 102 44.12 5.47 0.80
N THR A 103 43.67 5.87 1.98
CA THR A 103 42.93 4.97 2.89
C THR A 103 41.43 5.01 2.57
N CYS A 104 40.69 3.98 3.01
CA CYS A 104 39.23 3.92 2.89
C CYS A 104 38.56 5.20 3.41
N GLN A 105 39.02 5.70 4.57
CA GLN A 105 38.50 6.93 5.14
C GLN A 105 38.80 8.17 4.29
N GLN A 106 39.98 8.26 3.68
CA GLN A 106 40.33 9.41 2.84
C GLN A 106 39.52 9.45 1.54
N TYR A 107 39.26 8.29 0.94
CA TYR A 107 38.49 8.20 -0.30
C TYR A 107 36.98 8.27 -0.04
N ALA A 108 36.46 7.43 0.85
CA ALA A 108 35.02 7.27 1.07
C ALA A 108 34.47 8.07 2.26
N GLY A 109 35.30 8.63 3.14
CA GLY A 109 34.82 9.37 4.30
C GLY A 109 33.99 10.61 3.93
N ASN A 110 34.36 11.31 2.85
CA ASN A 110 33.54 12.43 2.34
C ASN A 110 32.20 11.94 1.77
N PHE A 111 32.21 10.79 1.09
CA PHE A 111 30.99 10.17 0.55
C PHE A 111 30.02 9.79 1.67
N VAL A 112 30.49 9.10 2.71
CA VAL A 112 29.63 8.68 3.84
C VAL A 112 29.05 9.89 4.56
N SER A 113 29.87 10.91 4.83
CA SER A 113 29.44 12.09 5.58
C SER A 113 28.57 13.08 4.80
N ASN A 114 28.83 13.31 3.50
CA ASN A 114 28.19 14.40 2.75
C ASN A 114 27.27 13.93 1.61
N ILE A 115 27.56 12.79 0.98
CA ILE A 115 26.83 12.32 -0.20
C ILE A 115 25.75 11.31 0.20
N ALA A 116 26.14 10.27 0.93
CA ALA A 116 25.22 9.27 1.46
C ALA A 116 24.50 9.81 2.70
N GLY A 117 25.22 10.47 3.61
CA GLY A 117 24.67 11.08 4.82
C GLY A 117 24.16 10.09 5.87
N VAL A 118 24.33 8.79 5.64
CA VAL A 118 23.93 7.66 6.49
C VAL A 118 24.94 6.52 6.33
N GLY A 119 24.98 5.60 7.29
CA GLY A 119 25.90 4.46 7.26
C GLY A 119 27.30 4.76 7.80
N TYR A 120 28.17 3.76 7.73
CA TYR A 120 29.52 3.82 8.31
C TYR A 120 30.51 2.92 7.57
N LEU A 121 31.80 3.21 7.75
CA LEU A 121 32.91 2.38 7.26
C LEU A 121 33.35 1.43 8.38
N VAL A 122 33.48 0.15 8.06
CA VAL A 122 33.90 -0.88 9.02
C VAL A 122 35.41 -0.81 9.26
N ASN A 123 36.20 -0.56 8.21
CA ASN A 123 37.66 -0.54 8.21
C ASN A 123 38.24 0.77 7.64
N PRO A 124 38.20 1.89 8.39
CA PRO A 124 38.61 3.21 7.89
C PRO A 124 40.09 3.30 7.49
N ASP A 125 40.96 2.51 8.13
CA ASP A 125 42.42 2.57 7.95
C ASP A 125 42.96 1.63 6.86
N ALA A 126 42.10 0.77 6.29
CA ALA A 126 42.53 -0.15 5.25
C ALA A 126 42.86 0.58 3.94
N THR A 127 43.78 0.01 3.17
CA THR A 127 44.17 0.50 1.83
C THR A 127 43.71 -0.43 0.71
N GLU A 128 43.13 -1.57 1.07
CA GLU A 128 42.58 -2.61 0.20
C GLU A 128 41.33 -3.20 0.89
N ASP A 129 40.35 -3.68 0.13
CA ASP A 129 39.09 -4.26 0.63
C ASP A 129 38.31 -3.35 1.60
N CYS A 130 37.99 -2.13 1.19
CA CYS A 130 37.16 -1.23 2.00
C CYS A 130 35.73 -1.73 2.10
N GLN A 131 35.20 -1.75 3.31
CA GLN A 131 33.86 -2.24 3.64
C GLN A 131 32.97 -1.08 4.10
N TYR A 132 31.93 -0.80 3.32
CA TYR A 132 30.91 0.20 3.61
C TYR A 132 29.58 -0.44 3.98
N CYS A 133 29.05 -0.07 5.15
CA CYS A 133 27.73 -0.45 5.61
C CYS A 133 26.73 0.71 5.34
N PRO A 134 25.65 0.49 4.58
CA PRO A 134 24.75 1.55 4.16
C PRO A 134 23.89 2.14 5.28
N PHE A 135 23.75 1.45 6.41
CA PHE A 135 22.93 1.88 7.55
C PHE A 135 23.62 1.52 8.86
N ALA A 136 23.72 2.48 9.78
CA ALA A 136 24.22 2.24 11.13
C ALA A 136 23.09 1.81 12.09
N ASN A 137 21.89 2.34 11.88
CA ASN A 137 20.76 2.17 12.78
C ASN A 137 19.47 1.89 12.01
N GLY A 138 18.52 1.24 12.68
CA GLY A 138 17.18 1.02 12.13
C GLY A 138 16.43 2.33 11.84
N THR A 139 16.77 3.43 12.52
CA THR A 139 16.25 4.78 12.23
C THR A 139 16.66 5.27 10.85
N GLU A 140 17.94 5.15 10.49
CA GLU A 140 18.44 5.51 9.14
C GLU A 140 17.74 4.70 8.05
N TYR A 141 17.52 3.40 8.30
CA TYR A 141 16.76 2.54 7.39
C TYR A 141 15.31 3.02 7.23
N MET A 142 14.62 3.35 8.32
CA MET A 142 13.23 3.86 8.30
C MET A 142 13.08 5.14 7.48
N HIS A 143 14.04 6.06 7.57
CA HIS A 143 14.02 7.30 6.82
C HIS A 143 14.04 7.07 5.30
N THR A 144 14.74 6.04 4.82
CA THR A 144 14.74 5.69 3.38
C THR A 144 13.35 5.29 2.86
N LEU A 145 12.49 4.75 3.74
CA LEU A 145 11.14 4.32 3.44
C LEU A 145 10.08 5.40 3.72
N ASN A 146 10.50 6.66 3.96
CA ASN A 146 9.62 7.77 4.31
C ASN A 146 8.86 7.54 5.65
N VAL A 147 9.48 6.82 6.58
CA VAL A 147 8.97 6.61 7.94
C VAL A 147 9.76 7.47 8.90
N HIS A 148 9.06 8.28 9.72
CA HIS A 148 9.68 9.18 10.68
C HIS A 148 9.41 8.72 12.12
N ASP A 149 10.27 9.12 13.03
CA ASP A 149 10.09 8.86 14.45
C ASP A 149 8.81 9.50 14.98
N GLY A 150 8.00 8.72 15.70
CA GLY A 150 6.72 9.17 16.27
C GLY A 150 5.48 8.95 15.39
N ASP A 151 5.64 8.49 14.15
CA ASP A 151 4.50 8.16 13.27
C ASP A 151 3.69 6.93 13.73
N LYS A 152 4.23 6.13 14.66
CA LYS A 152 3.61 4.89 15.19
C LYS A 152 2.13 5.02 15.54
N TRP A 153 1.77 6.00 16.37
CA TRP A 153 0.38 6.15 16.85
C TRP A 153 -0.55 6.75 15.80
N ARG A 154 -0.04 7.68 14.99
CA ARG A 154 -0.80 8.30 13.90
C ARG A 154 -1.16 7.28 12.83
N CYS A 155 -0.18 6.48 12.39
CA CYS A 155 -0.39 5.44 11.39
C CYS A 155 -1.31 4.33 11.88
N PHE A 156 -1.16 3.92 13.15
CA PHE A 156 -2.08 2.96 13.77
C PHE A 156 -3.52 3.48 13.84
N GLY A 157 -3.72 4.75 14.20
CA GLY A 157 -5.04 5.37 14.22
C GLY A 157 -5.70 5.44 12.85
N ILE A 158 -4.95 5.81 11.80
CA ILE A 158 -5.46 5.85 10.42
C ILE A 158 -5.86 4.44 9.96
N PHE A 159 -5.01 3.45 10.20
CA PHE A 159 -5.31 2.05 9.88
C PHE A 159 -6.58 1.56 10.60
N LEU A 160 -6.71 1.85 11.90
CA LEU A 160 -7.88 1.49 12.69
C LEU A 160 -9.15 2.16 12.15
N ALA A 161 -9.07 3.42 11.73
CA ALA A 161 -10.18 4.12 11.10
C ALA A 161 -10.63 3.43 9.80
N PHE A 162 -9.70 2.96 8.95
CA PHE A 162 -10.04 2.18 7.77
C PHE A 162 -10.78 0.88 8.13
N VAL A 163 -10.35 0.17 9.17
CA VAL A 163 -11.02 -1.07 9.63
C VAL A 163 -12.43 -0.78 10.10
N ILE A 164 -12.62 0.26 10.93
CA ILE A 164 -13.92 0.66 11.46
C ILE A 164 -14.87 1.10 10.34
N ILE A 165 -14.40 1.90 9.39
CA ILE A 165 -15.20 2.36 8.25
C ILE A 165 -15.61 1.17 7.37
N ASN A 166 -14.69 0.24 7.08
CA ASN A 166 -15.02 -0.96 6.30
C ASN A 166 -16.06 -1.83 7.01
N TRP A 167 -15.92 -2.03 8.33
CA TRP A 167 -16.93 -2.72 9.13
C TRP A 167 -18.28 -1.99 9.08
N ALA A 168 -18.29 -0.69 9.32
CA ALA A 168 -19.50 0.13 9.29
C ALA A 168 -20.19 0.08 7.91
N LEU A 169 -19.43 0.13 6.81
CA LEU A 169 -19.95 -0.02 5.45
C LEU A 169 -20.61 -1.38 5.26
N VAL A 170 -19.98 -2.47 5.70
CA VAL A 170 -20.57 -3.82 5.60
C VAL A 170 -21.88 -3.92 6.37
N TYR A 171 -21.92 -3.45 7.63
CA TYR A 171 -23.16 -3.44 8.42
C TYR A 171 -24.22 -2.54 7.80
N PHE A 172 -23.83 -1.37 7.31
CA PHE A 172 -24.71 -0.44 6.62
C PHE A 172 -25.33 -1.09 5.39
N PHE A 173 -24.54 -1.70 4.50
CA PHE A 173 -25.04 -2.38 3.30
C PHE A 173 -25.97 -3.54 3.63
N ILE A 174 -25.60 -4.38 4.62
CA ILE A 174 -26.45 -5.49 5.06
C ILE A 174 -27.78 -4.95 5.60
N TYR A 175 -27.75 -3.92 6.45
CA TYR A 175 -28.94 -3.32 7.03
C TYR A 175 -29.84 -2.68 5.96
N THR A 176 -29.29 -1.90 5.02
CA THR A 176 -30.08 -1.22 3.98
C THR A 176 -30.71 -2.21 3.00
N VAL A 177 -29.97 -3.23 2.56
CA VAL A 177 -30.44 -4.21 1.57
C VAL A 177 -31.39 -5.23 2.21
N ARG A 178 -31.10 -5.72 3.43
CA ARG A 178 -31.88 -6.78 4.07
C ARG A 178 -33.04 -6.28 4.93
N VAL A 179 -32.86 -5.19 5.68
CA VAL A 179 -33.86 -4.73 6.67
C VAL A 179 -34.77 -3.67 6.08
N ARG A 180 -34.19 -2.65 5.43
CA ARG A 180 -34.98 -1.54 4.90
C ARG A 180 -35.55 -1.81 3.50
N GLY A 181 -35.15 -2.91 2.86
CA GLY A 181 -35.58 -3.29 1.51
C GLY A 181 -35.24 -2.22 0.46
N TRP A 182 -34.27 -1.34 0.75
CA TRP A 182 -33.85 -0.31 -0.18
C TRP A 182 -33.00 -1.00 -1.24
N SER A 183 -33.63 -1.38 -2.36
CA SER A 183 -32.91 -1.72 -3.58
C SER A 183 -32.04 -0.51 -3.88
N PHE A 184 -30.72 -0.69 -3.80
CA PHE A 184 -29.74 0.36 -4.07
C PHE A 184 -30.17 1.02 -5.38
N GLY A 185 -30.57 2.30 -5.33
CA GLY A 185 -31.16 3.09 -6.42
C GLY A 185 -30.21 3.33 -7.60
N MET A 186 -29.25 2.46 -7.80
CA MET A 186 -28.41 2.31 -8.97
C MET A 186 -29.24 2.03 -10.24
N GLY A 187 -30.49 1.55 -10.12
CA GLY A 187 -31.44 1.50 -11.24
C GLY A 187 -31.83 2.89 -11.78
N TYR A 188 -31.93 3.91 -10.93
CA TYR A 188 -32.19 5.29 -11.37
C TYR A 188 -30.92 5.94 -11.96
N LEU A 189 -29.75 5.57 -11.43
CA LEU A 189 -28.46 6.08 -11.88
C LEU A 189 -28.03 5.47 -13.23
N PHE A 190 -28.15 4.14 -13.40
CA PHE A 190 -27.95 3.48 -14.70
C PHE A 190 -29.07 3.79 -15.70
N GLY A 191 -30.31 3.98 -15.24
CA GLY A 191 -31.42 4.43 -16.09
C GLY A 191 -31.22 5.84 -16.64
N GLY A 192 -30.76 6.78 -15.80
CA GLY A 192 -30.44 8.15 -16.21
C GLY A 192 -29.27 8.22 -17.21
N VAL A 193 -28.26 7.38 -17.04
CA VAL A 193 -27.14 7.26 -17.98
C VAL A 193 -27.59 6.64 -19.31
N GLY A 194 -28.48 5.63 -19.29
CA GLY A 194 -29.06 5.04 -20.50
C GLY A 194 -29.87 6.04 -21.34
N VAL A 195 -30.72 6.84 -20.68
CA VAL A 195 -31.52 7.90 -21.34
C VAL A 195 -30.62 9.00 -21.92
N MET A 196 -29.55 9.37 -21.23
CA MET A 196 -28.55 10.30 -21.75
C MET A 196 -27.85 9.77 -23.01
N ILE A 197 -27.44 8.50 -23.02
CA ILE A 197 -26.75 7.89 -24.16
C ILE A 197 -27.68 7.79 -25.39
N GLU A 198 -28.95 7.43 -25.20
CA GLU A 198 -29.95 7.47 -26.29
C GLU A 198 -30.19 8.87 -26.82
N GLY A 199 -30.28 9.87 -25.92
CA GLY A 199 -30.42 11.27 -26.29
C GLY A 199 -29.27 11.75 -27.17
N VAL A 200 -28.03 11.45 -26.79
CA VAL A 200 -26.83 11.81 -27.57
C VAL A 200 -26.79 11.07 -28.91
N LYS A 201 -27.13 9.77 -28.94
CA LYS A 201 -27.16 8.98 -30.18
C LYS A 201 -28.19 9.52 -31.18
N LYS A 202 -29.36 9.94 -30.70
CA LYS A 202 -30.43 10.52 -31.54
C LYS A 202 -30.04 11.88 -32.11
N VAL A 203 -29.31 12.71 -31.34
CA VAL A 203 -28.79 14.00 -31.82
C VAL A 203 -27.69 13.80 -32.86
N PHE A 204 -26.79 12.83 -32.66
CA PHE A 204 -25.74 12.50 -33.63
C PHE A 204 -26.31 11.96 -34.95
N SER A 205 -27.29 11.05 -34.88
CA SER A 205 -27.97 10.52 -36.08
C SER A 205 -28.67 11.61 -36.88
N LYS A 206 -29.31 12.57 -36.19
CA LYS A 206 -29.99 13.70 -36.83
C LYS A 206 -29.01 14.72 -37.42
N LYS A 207 -27.78 14.79 -36.90
CA LYS A 207 -26.72 15.64 -37.44
C LYS A 207 -26.11 15.05 -38.71
N SER A 208 -25.91 13.72 -38.79
CA SER A 208 -25.37 13.09 -40.00
C SER A 208 -26.33 13.17 -41.19
N GLU A 209 -27.65 13.07 -40.98
CA GLU A 209 -28.64 13.24 -42.06
C GLU A 209 -28.68 14.67 -42.63
N LYS A 210 -28.25 15.68 -41.87
CA LYS A 210 -28.22 17.08 -42.33
C LYS A 210 -26.94 17.45 -43.08
N GLU A 211 -25.86 16.69 -42.95
CA GLU A 211 -24.61 16.91 -43.69
C GLU A 211 -24.59 16.21 -45.06
N GLN A 212 -25.56 15.32 -45.34
CA GLN A 212 -25.68 14.57 -46.59
C GLN A 212 -26.70 15.14 -47.59
N ASN A 213 -27.34 16.28 -47.29
CA ASN A 213 -28.39 16.91 -48.12
C ASN A 213 -28.05 18.37 -48.43
#